data_AF-A0A1Y5D1U6-F1
#
_entry.id   AF-A0A1Y5D1U6-F1
#
_cell.length_a   1.000
_cell.length_b   1.000
_cell.length_c   1.000
_cell.angle_alpha   90.00
_cell.angle_beta   90.00
_cell.angle_gamma   90.00
#
_symmetry.space_group_name_H-M   'P 1'
#
loop_
_entity.id
_entity.type
_entity.pdbx_description
1 polymer ?
#
loop_
_entity_poly.entity_id
_entity_poly.type
_entity_poly.pdbx_seq_one_letter_code
_entity_poly.pdbx_strand_id
1 'polypeptide(L)'
;MANFAAIQQMVKRVDKVIYTRKSKPSRVLEHDSVVTEQPLQINLQWHNQDAVAQSKVFAITMRSLGDDQFLILGLLFSEGVISDFTDIDSITPDSTADNTAQSNNAQARENSWQKRCWQKYHTLCHFLRGSLKKQ
;
A
#
# COMPACT_ATOMS: atom_id res chain seq x y z
N MET A 1 23.61 -14.05 9.22
CA MET A 1 22.19 -14.44 9.40
C MET A 1 21.54 -13.40 10.30
N ALA A 2 20.92 -12.37 9.72
CA ALA A 2 20.22 -11.33 10.48
C ALA A 2 18.72 -11.56 10.31
N ASN A 3 18.07 -12.00 11.38
CA ASN A 3 16.62 -12.12 11.48
C ASN A 3 16.05 -10.72 11.68
N PHE A 4 15.63 -10.07 10.59
CA PHE A 4 14.92 -8.79 10.62
C PHE A 4 13.45 -8.99 10.29
N ALA A 5 12.83 -9.98 10.95
CA ALA A 5 11.38 -10.12 10.93
C ALA A 5 10.79 -9.17 11.97
N ALA A 6 10.59 -7.91 11.58
CA ALA A 6 9.47 -7.16 12.14
C ALA A 6 8.21 -7.87 11.65
N ILE A 7 7.79 -8.94 12.35
CA ILE A 7 6.51 -9.59 12.09
C ILE A 7 5.47 -8.55 12.44
N GLN A 8 5.03 -7.80 11.43
CA GLN A 8 3.94 -6.87 11.62
C GLN A 8 2.68 -7.70 11.87
N GLN A 9 2.21 -7.64 13.12
CA GLN A 9 1.10 -8.48 13.56
C GLN A 9 -0.20 -7.85 13.07
N MET A 10 -0.97 -8.60 12.29
CA MET A 10 -2.30 -8.19 11.79
C MET A 10 -3.26 -7.77 12.91
N VAL A 11 -3.06 -8.30 14.12
CA VAL A 11 -3.87 -7.99 15.31
C VAL A 11 -2.93 -7.63 16.46
N LYS A 12 -3.22 -6.48 17.10
CA LYS A 12 -2.52 -5.98 18.29
C LYS A 12 -3.43 -6.07 19.51
N ARG A 13 -2.86 -6.45 20.65
CA ARG A 13 -3.54 -6.38 21.95
C ARG A 13 -3.47 -4.96 22.50
N VAL A 14 -4.60 -4.40 22.91
CA VAL A 14 -4.72 -3.06 23.50
C VAL A 14 -5.40 -3.15 24.85
N ASP A 15 -4.86 -2.43 25.83
CA ASP A 15 -5.43 -2.36 27.17
C ASP A 15 -6.59 -1.37 27.19
N LYS A 16 -7.70 -1.84 27.75
CA LYS A 16 -8.93 -1.10 27.92
C LYS A 16 -9.21 -0.93 29.39
N VAL A 17 -9.41 0.31 29.81
CA VAL A 17 -9.80 0.63 31.19
C VAL A 17 -11.30 0.81 31.24
N ILE A 18 -11.98 -0.03 32.03
CA ILE A 18 -13.42 0.09 32.25
C ILE A 18 -13.66 0.72 33.62
N TYR A 19 -14.36 1.85 33.62
CA TYR A 19 -14.80 2.54 34.82
C TYR A 19 -16.26 2.24 35.08
N THR A 20 -16.59 1.75 36.27
CA THR A 20 -17.97 1.56 36.70
C THR A 20 -18.25 2.41 37.95
N ARG A 21 -19.38 3.12 37.92
CA ARG A 21 -19.86 3.99 39.00
C ARG A 21 -21.24 3.52 39.46
N LYS A 22 -21.38 2.25 39.82
CA LYS A 22 -22.62 1.72 40.42
C LYS A 22 -22.30 1.28 41.84
N SER A 23 -22.93 1.93 42.83
CA SER A 23 -22.75 1.70 44.29
C SER A 23 -21.32 1.90 44.82
N LYS A 24 -20.31 1.27 44.24
CA LYS A 24 -18.89 1.40 44.53
C LYS A 24 -18.11 1.67 43.23
N PRO A 25 -17.22 2.68 43.19
CA PRO A 25 -16.38 2.92 42.02
C PRO A 25 -15.42 1.73 41.82
N SER A 26 -15.35 1.22 40.60
CA SER A 26 -14.38 0.18 40.22
C SER A 26 -13.71 0.54 38.89
N ARG A 27 -12.41 0.21 38.81
CA ARG A 27 -11.56 0.36 37.64
C ARG A 27 -10.96 -1.00 37.33
N VAL A 28 -11.32 -1.57 36.18
CA VAL A 28 -10.84 -2.88 35.72
C VAL A 28 -10.03 -2.69 34.45
N LEU A 29 -8.89 -3.38 34.36
CA LEU A 29 -8.12 -3.53 33.14
C LEU A 29 -8.61 -4.76 32.39
N GLU A 30 -9.11 -4.54 31.18
CA GLU A 30 -9.43 -5.57 30.21
C GLU A 30 -8.55 -5.41 28.97
N HIS A 31 -8.59 -6.39 28.08
CA HIS A 31 -7.79 -6.38 26.86
C HIS A 31 -8.67 -6.65 25.66
N ASP A 32 -8.56 -5.78 24.66
CA ASP A 32 -9.20 -5.95 23.35
C ASP A 32 -8.15 -6.28 22.30
N SER A 33 -8.57 -7.04 21.29
CA SER A 33 -7.78 -7.34 20.10
C SER A 33 -8.22 -6.43 18.97
N VAL A 34 -7.30 -5.63 18.44
CA VAL A 34 -7.58 -4.65 17.37
C VAL A 34 -6.77 -4.98 16.13
N VAL A 35 -7.38 -4.84 14.96
CA VAL A 35 -6.68 -5.01 13.68
C VAL A 35 -5.76 -3.81 13.46
N THR A 36 -4.56 -4.06 12.94
CA THR A 36 -3.58 -3.01 12.63
C THR A 36 -3.73 -2.51 11.20
N GLU A 37 -3.73 -1.19 11.03
CA GLU A 37 -3.70 -0.55 9.72
C GLU A 37 -2.34 0.11 9.45
N GLN A 38 -1.95 0.13 8.18
CA GLN A 38 -0.76 0.83 7.70
C GLN A 38 -1.01 1.54 6.38
N PRO A 39 -0.35 2.67 6.13
CA PRO A 39 -0.39 3.30 4.83
C PRO A 39 0.28 2.40 3.78
N LEU A 40 -0.36 2.28 2.62
CA LEU A 40 0.15 1.62 1.42
C LEU A 40 0.20 2.66 0.30
N GLN A 41 1.38 2.89 -0.27
CA GLN A 41 1.55 3.70 -1.45
C GLN A 41 1.65 2.82 -2.70
N ILE A 42 0.85 3.14 -3.71
CA ILE A 42 0.81 2.42 -4.98
C ILE A 42 1.40 3.32 -6.07
N ASN A 43 2.50 2.88 -6.68
CA ASN A 43 3.16 3.55 -7.79
C ASN A 43 2.90 2.79 -9.08
N LEU A 44 2.44 3.51 -10.11
CA LEU A 44 2.30 2.98 -11.46
C LEU A 44 3.54 3.34 -12.27
N GLN A 45 4.10 2.34 -12.95
CA GLN A 45 5.17 2.49 -13.91
C GLN A 45 4.70 2.01 -15.28
N TRP A 46 5.01 2.81 -16.30
CA TRP A 46 4.70 2.47 -17.69
C TRP A 46 5.77 3.06 -18.61
N HIS A 47 5.88 2.52 -19.82
CA HIS A 47 6.74 3.09 -20.87
C HIS A 47 5.91 4.01 -21.75
N ASN A 48 6.48 5.16 -22.15
CA ASN A 48 5.92 5.99 -23.20
C ASN A 48 6.45 5.57 -24.59
N GLN A 49 5.94 6.19 -25.65
CA GLN A 49 6.35 5.96 -27.05
C GLN A 49 7.88 6.05 -27.27
N ASP A 50 8.58 6.87 -26.48
CA ASP A 50 10.05 7.02 -26.52
C ASP A 50 10.80 5.97 -25.68
N ALA A 51 10.12 4.89 -25.27
CA ALA A 51 10.62 3.81 -24.40
C ALA A 51 11.11 4.24 -23.00
N VAL A 52 11.01 5.52 -22.64
CA VAL A 52 11.35 6.03 -21.30
C VAL A 52 10.33 5.52 -20.28
N ALA A 53 10.81 4.84 -19.23
CA ALA A 53 10.01 4.43 -18.10
C ALA A 53 9.57 5.67 -17.30
N GLN A 54 8.27 5.84 -17.11
CA GLN A 54 7.67 6.84 -16.25
C GLN A 54 7.15 6.16 -15.00
N SER A 55 7.23 6.85 -13.85
CA SER A 55 6.66 6.40 -12.58
C SER A 55 5.83 7.52 -11.98
N LYS A 56 4.64 7.18 -11.46
CA LYS A 56 3.76 8.13 -10.76
C LYS A 56 3.07 7.47 -9.59
N VAL A 57 2.96 8.21 -8.49
CA VAL A 57 2.11 7.85 -7.35
C VAL A 57 0.65 7.87 -7.81
N PHE A 58 0.00 6.72 -7.76
CA PHE A 58 -1.41 6.58 -8.13
C PHE A 58 -2.32 6.85 -6.94
N ALA A 59 -2.07 6.18 -5.82
CA ALA A 59 -2.89 6.30 -4.63
C ALA A 59 -2.08 6.00 -3.36
N ILE A 60 -2.56 6.54 -2.24
CA ILE A 60 -2.14 6.18 -0.89
C ILE A 60 -3.40 5.76 -0.14
N THR A 61 -3.41 4.56 0.43
CA THR A 61 -4.56 4.00 1.15
C THR A 61 -4.15 3.41 2.49
N MET A 62 -5.07 3.34 3.44
CA MET A 62 -4.87 2.59 4.68
C MET A 62 -5.24 1.13 4.42
N ARG A 63 -4.27 0.22 4.54
CA ARG A 63 -4.50 -1.22 4.43
C ARG A 63 -4.45 -1.88 5.80
N SER A 64 -5.28 -2.88 6.01
CA SER A 64 -4.98 -3.92 7.01
C SER A 64 -3.86 -4.81 6.49
N LEU A 65 -3.02 -5.33 7.37
CA LEU A 65 -1.95 -6.25 6.97
C LEU A 65 -2.55 -7.55 6.42
N GLY A 66 -2.06 -8.02 5.27
CA GLY A 66 -2.60 -9.18 4.56
C GLY A 66 -2.23 -9.16 3.08
N ASP A 67 -3.21 -9.50 2.23
CA ASP A 67 -2.98 -9.68 0.79
C ASP A 67 -3.01 -8.38 -0.03
N ASP A 68 -1.88 -7.69 -0.06
CA ASP A 68 -1.72 -6.42 -0.79
C ASP A 68 -1.97 -6.55 -2.29
N GLN A 69 -1.57 -7.67 -2.89
CA GLN A 69 -1.71 -7.87 -4.32
C GLN A 69 -3.17 -7.82 -4.77
N PHE A 70 -4.06 -8.50 -4.05
CA PHE A 70 -5.49 -8.49 -4.35
C PHE A 70 -6.11 -7.13 -4.08
N LEU A 71 -5.70 -6.44 -3.01
CA LEU A 71 -6.15 -5.07 -2.74
C LEU A 71 -5.79 -4.14 -3.90
N ILE A 72 -4.55 -4.18 -4.37
CA ILE A 72 -4.11 -3.30 -5.45
C ILE A 72 -4.77 -3.67 -6.78
N LEU A 73 -4.96 -4.97 -7.06
CA LEU A 73 -5.68 -5.41 -8.26
C LEU A 73 -7.13 -4.94 -8.26
N GLY A 74 -7.84 -5.15 -7.15
CA GLY A 74 -9.22 -4.72 -6.99
C GLY A 74 -9.37 -3.20 -7.09
N LEU A 75 -8.43 -2.44 -6.51
CA LEU A 75 -8.42 -0.98 -6.59
C LEU A 75 -8.24 -0.51 -8.05
N LEU A 76 -7.26 -1.05 -8.77
CA LEU A 76 -7.00 -0.64 -10.16
C LEU A 76 -8.15 -1.00 -11.10
N PHE A 77 -8.80 -2.15 -10.88
CA PHE A 77 -9.97 -2.57 -11.64
C PHE A 77 -11.17 -1.66 -11.36
N SER A 78 -11.43 -1.36 -10.08
CA SER A 78 -12.55 -0.51 -9.67
C SER A 78 -12.43 0.93 -10.16
N GLU A 79 -11.20 1.45 -10.24
CA GLU A 79 -10.90 2.79 -10.78
C GLU A 79 -10.81 2.81 -12.31
N GLY A 80 -10.97 1.66 -12.98
CA GLY A 80 -10.93 1.56 -14.44
C GLY A 80 -9.54 1.77 -15.06
N VAL A 81 -8.48 1.63 -14.26
CA VAL A 81 -7.09 1.72 -14.73
C VAL A 81 -6.73 0.48 -15.56
N ILE A 82 -7.22 -0.68 -15.13
CA ILE A 82 -7.08 -1.95 -15.85
C ILE A 82 -8.47 -2.46 -16.22
N SER A 83 -8.59 -3.07 -17.39
CA SER A 83 -9.82 -3.76 -17.82
C SER A 83 -9.67 -5.28 -17.69
N ASP A 84 -8.46 -5.78 -17.85
CA ASP A 84 -8.12 -7.20 -17.75
C ASP A 84 -6.81 -7.41 -16.99
N PHE A 85 -6.60 -8.61 -16.43
CA PHE A 85 -5.35 -8.94 -15.74
C PHE A 85 -4.13 -8.90 -16.67
N THR A 86 -4.33 -9.11 -17.97
CA THR A 86 -3.29 -9.03 -19.00
C THR A 86 -2.73 -7.61 -19.23
N ASP A 87 -3.39 -6.57 -18.71
CA ASP A 87 -2.92 -5.19 -18.76
C ASP A 87 -1.74 -4.93 -17.80
N ILE A 88 -1.50 -5.83 -16.85
CA ILE A 88 -0.44 -5.73 -15.84
C ILE A 88 0.68 -6.71 -16.19
N ASP A 89 1.91 -6.20 -16.19
CA ASP A 89 3.13 -6.99 -16.40
C ASP A 89 3.60 -7.63 -15.08
N SER A 90 3.74 -6.80 -14.05
CA SER A 90 4.24 -7.25 -12.75
C SER A 90 3.77 -6.34 -11.61
N ILE A 91 3.67 -6.96 -10.43
CA ILE A 91 3.36 -6.32 -9.16
C ILE A 91 4.49 -6.68 -8.21
N THR A 92 5.28 -5.70 -7.79
CA THR A 92 6.42 -5.93 -6.91
C THR A 92 6.42 -4.93 -5.76
N PRO A 93 6.68 -5.36 -4.52
CA PRO A 93 6.97 -4.42 -3.44
C PRO A 93 8.27 -3.67 -3.76
N ASP A 94 8.40 -2.43 -3.27
CA ASP A 94 9.59 -1.58 -3.47
C ASP A 94 10.75 -2.05 -2.60
N SER A 95 11.23 -3.25 -2.91
CA SER A 95 12.47 -3.77 -2.37
C SER A 95 13.60 -3.21 -3.23
N THR A 96 13.94 -1.94 -3.05
CA THR A 96 15.17 -1.38 -3.63
C THR A 96 16.36 -1.97 -2.89
N ALA A 97 16.75 -3.18 -3.30
CA ALA A 97 18.06 -3.76 -3.07
C ALA A 97 19.06 -3.20 -4.10
N ASP A 98 19.10 -1.88 -4.27
CA ASP A 98 20.19 -1.22 -4.97
C ASP A 98 21.02 -0.47 -3.94
N ASN A 99 22.26 -0.92 -3.80
CA ASN A 99 23.30 -0.35 -2.97
C ASN A 99 23.47 1.14 -3.31
N THR A 100 22.87 2.05 -2.54
CA THR A 100 23.46 3.37 -2.26
C THR A 100 22.72 4.08 -1.13
N ALA A 101 23.50 4.40 -0.11
CA ALA A 101 23.35 5.50 0.85
C ALA A 101 22.15 5.51 1.81
N GLN A 102 22.56 5.74 3.06
CA GLN A 102 21.81 5.83 4.30
C GLN A 102 20.57 6.74 4.22
N SER A 103 19.41 6.20 4.59
CA SER A 103 18.32 6.99 5.17
C SER A 103 17.58 6.14 6.20
N ASN A 104 17.45 6.68 7.41
CA ASN A 104 17.02 6.02 8.65
C ASN A 104 15.51 5.66 8.69
N ASN A 105 14.89 5.33 7.56
CA ASN A 105 13.45 5.14 7.45
C ASN A 105 13.09 3.83 6.71
N ALA A 106 13.37 2.69 7.36
CA ALA A 106 13.16 1.36 6.79
C ALA A 106 11.66 1.01 6.63
N GLN A 107 10.78 1.52 7.51
CA GLN A 107 9.35 1.19 7.50
C GLN A 107 8.55 1.87 6.38
N ALA A 108 8.99 3.05 5.92
CA ALA A 108 8.36 3.73 4.80
C ALA A 108 8.58 3.01 3.46
N ARG A 109 9.69 2.26 3.34
CA ARG A 109 10.11 1.58 2.10
C ARG A 109 9.36 0.27 1.89
N GLU A 110 9.04 -0.44 2.96
CA GLU A 110 8.27 -1.71 2.93
C GLU A 110 6.80 -1.51 2.54
N ASN A 111 6.29 -0.28 2.65
CA ASN A 111 4.91 0.10 2.38
C ASN A 111 4.69 0.75 1.00
N SER A 112 5.71 0.75 0.15
CA SER A 112 5.63 1.24 -1.22
C SER A 112 5.60 0.06 -2.18
N TRP A 113 4.67 0.05 -3.13
CA TRP A 113 4.57 -0.98 -4.15
C TRP A 113 4.65 -0.38 -5.54
N GLN A 114 5.41 -1.03 -6.41
CA GLN A 114 5.57 -0.66 -7.81
C GLN A 114 4.83 -1.64 -8.70
N LYS A 115 4.17 -1.09 -9.72
CA LYS A 115 3.52 -1.85 -10.77
C LYS A 115 4.10 -1.49 -12.11
N ARG A 116 4.41 -2.49 -12.93
CA ARG A 116 4.80 -2.29 -14.32
C ARG A 116 3.61 -2.67 -15.21
N CYS A 117 3.18 -1.76 -16.07
CA CYS A 117 2.15 -2.01 -17.08
C CYS A 117 2.75 -1.84 -18.49
N TRP A 118 2.50 -2.81 -19.37
CA TRP A 118 2.76 -2.66 -20.79
C TRP A 118 1.65 -1.87 -21.45
N GLN A 119 2.04 -0.90 -22.27
CA GLN A 119 1.13 -0.05 -23.02
C GLN A 119 0.58 -0.84 -24.22
N LYS A 120 -0.38 -1.74 -23.99
CA LYS A 120 -1.13 -2.40 -25.08
C LYS A 120 -2.48 -1.75 -25.38
N TYR A 121 -2.97 -0.82 -24.55
CA TYR A 121 -4.31 -0.23 -24.74
C TYR A 121 -4.33 1.30 -24.60
N HIS A 122 -5.10 1.92 -25.51
CA HIS A 122 -5.31 3.36 -25.68
C HIS A 122 -6.00 4.03 -24.46
N THR A 123 -6.66 3.26 -23.61
CA THR A 123 -7.42 3.69 -22.43
C THR A 123 -6.52 4.20 -21.29
N LEU A 124 -5.38 3.54 -21.04
CA LEU A 124 -4.42 3.94 -20.00
C LEU A 124 -3.82 5.34 -20.29
N CYS A 125 -3.58 5.65 -21.57
CA CYS A 125 -3.05 6.93 -22.01
C CYS A 125 -4.01 8.09 -21.72
N HIS A 126 -5.33 7.89 -21.81
CA HIS A 126 -6.30 8.96 -21.61
C HIS A 126 -6.45 9.31 -20.11
N PHE A 127 -6.42 8.31 -19.24
CA PHE A 127 -6.44 8.51 -17.79
C PHE A 127 -5.16 9.22 -17.30
N LEU A 128 -3.99 8.78 -17.77
CA LEU A 128 -2.70 9.36 -17.37
C LEU A 128 -2.45 10.75 -17.97
N ARG A 129 -2.94 11.04 -19.18
CA ARG A 129 -2.91 12.40 -19.78
C ARG A 129 -3.96 13.34 -19.19
N GLY A 130 -5.10 12.83 -18.72
CA GLY A 130 -6.19 13.62 -18.15
C GLY A 130 -5.83 14.32 -16.82
N SER A 131 -4.95 13.74 -16.01
CA SER A 131 -4.45 14.40 -14.80
C SER A 131 -3.44 15.53 -15.05
N LEU A 132 -2.95 15.72 -16.29
CA LEU A 132 -1.96 16.77 -16.60
C LEU A 132 -2.59 18.14 -16.90
N LYS A 133 -3.93 18.27 -16.87
CA LYS A 133 -4.66 19.53 -17.16
C LYS A 133 -5.34 20.19 -15.96
N LYS A 134 -5.04 19.77 -14.74
CA LYS A 134 -5.47 20.47 -13.51
C LYS A 134 -4.25 20.91 -12.69
N GLN A 135 -3.57 21.95 -13.16
CA GLN A 135 -2.92 22.97 -12.34
C GLN A 135 -3.07 24.30 -13.05
#